data_AF-A0A2M7W772-F1
#
_entry.id   AF-A0A2M7W772-F1
#
_cell.length_a   1.000
_cell.length_b   1.000
_cell.length_c   1.000
_cell.angle_alpha   90.00
_cell.angle_beta   90.00
_cell.angle_gamma   90.00
#
_symmetry.space_group_name_H-M   'P 1'
#
loop_
_entity.id
_entity.type
_entity.pdbx_description
1 polymer ?
#
loop_
_entity_poly.entity_id
_entity_poly.type
_entity_poly.pdbx_seq_one_letter_code
_entity_poly.pdbx_strand_id
1 'polypeptide(L)'
;MAICWNPCSEKDEEYHTRNGKKDYDISMTISDKVLIAGNQQERVPRDPENLHYYLTGFADGEGSFTITIHRHPVRFGWVIDPMFQVYQHKDNAFILYIFKKELQCGYVSEKGGNPSCFVYCVDKIQQLKDIVIPFFEKYPLVGEKYENFSLFREVVNRLSERKHFTKQGFTKIVRLCFRMNRNGKYRRNSLETILGSLEKSSETIRQTPLKTGMI
;
A
#
# COMPACT_ATOMS: atom_id res chain seq x y z
N MET A 1 3.93 20.15 48.55
CA MET A 1 2.61 19.51 48.68
C MET A 1 2.20 18.99 47.32
N ALA A 2 1.90 17.70 47.24
CA ALA A 2 1.52 17.00 46.02
C ALA A 2 0.17 17.48 45.50
N ILE A 3 0.01 17.54 44.17
CA ILE A 3 -1.28 17.61 43.52
C ILE A 3 -1.41 16.38 42.62
N CYS A 4 -2.34 15.51 43.02
CA CYS A 4 -2.68 14.24 42.40
C CYS A 4 -3.15 14.43 40.97
N TRP A 5 -2.63 13.58 40.09
CA TRP A 5 -3.14 13.32 38.75
C TRP A 5 -4.25 12.27 38.87
N ASN A 6 -5.47 12.57 38.43
CA ASN A 6 -6.53 11.58 38.24
C ASN A 6 -6.57 11.16 36.76
N PRO A 7 -6.53 9.85 36.44
CA PRO A 7 -6.66 9.36 35.07
C PRO A 7 -8.13 9.41 34.64
N CYS A 8 -8.40 10.10 33.53
CA CYS A 8 -9.73 10.15 32.92
C CYS A 8 -9.98 8.86 32.15
N SER A 9 -11.10 8.21 32.49
CA SER A 9 -11.64 6.95 32.00
C SER A 9 -11.55 6.72 30.48
N GLU A 10 -11.12 5.53 30.11
CA GLU A 10 -11.31 4.90 28.80
C GLU A 10 -12.79 4.97 28.38
N LYS A 11 -13.04 5.52 27.19
CA LYS A 11 -14.28 5.29 26.47
C LYS A 11 -13.94 4.48 25.23
N ASP A 12 -14.48 3.27 25.18
CA ASP A 12 -14.49 2.39 24.03
C ASP A 12 -15.17 3.10 22.85
N GLU A 13 -14.37 3.61 21.91
CA GLU A 13 -14.87 3.99 20.59
C GLU A 13 -14.86 2.75 19.69
N GLU A 14 -16.05 2.17 19.52
CA GLU A 14 -16.32 1.08 18.60
C GLU A 14 -16.24 1.58 17.15
N TYR A 15 -15.13 1.29 16.46
CA TYR A 15 -14.95 1.67 15.06
C TYR A 15 -15.63 0.68 14.10
N HIS A 16 -16.65 1.15 13.39
CA HIS A 16 -17.27 0.44 12.28
C HIS A 16 -16.33 0.33 11.06
N THR A 17 -16.02 -0.90 10.65
CA THR A 17 -15.24 -1.20 9.45
C THR A 17 -16.13 -1.22 8.20
N ARG A 18 -15.74 -0.49 7.15
CA ARG A 18 -16.18 -0.77 5.76
C ARG A 18 -15.07 -1.56 5.07
N ASN A 19 -15.42 -2.75 4.59
CA ASN A 19 -14.61 -3.74 3.83
C ASN A 19 -14.05 -4.97 4.57
N GLY A 20 -14.64 -5.38 5.69
CA GLY A 20 -14.58 -6.79 6.16
C GLY A 20 -13.20 -7.37 6.49
N LYS A 21 -12.13 -6.56 6.53
CA LYS A 21 -10.82 -6.96 7.03
C LYS A 21 -10.82 -6.74 8.54
N LYS A 22 -10.59 -7.81 9.31
CA LYS A 22 -10.38 -7.71 10.75
C LYS A 22 -9.01 -7.07 11.00
N ASP A 23 -9.00 -5.85 11.51
CA ASP A 23 -7.83 -5.28 12.14
C ASP A 23 -7.66 -5.94 13.51
N TYR A 24 -6.50 -6.53 13.77
CA TYR A 24 -6.22 -7.15 15.07
C TYR A 24 -5.91 -6.05 16.10
N ASP A 25 -6.63 -6.06 17.22
CA ASP A 25 -6.47 -5.11 18.33
C ASP A 25 -5.12 -5.30 19.05
N ILE A 26 -4.52 -4.19 19.43
CA ILE A 26 -3.08 -3.97 19.60
C ILE A 26 -2.68 -3.81 21.07
N SER A 27 -3.62 -3.59 21.99
CA SER A 27 -3.32 -3.34 23.41
C SER A 27 -2.82 -4.59 24.15
N MET A 28 -3.44 -5.75 23.89
CA MET A 28 -3.05 -7.01 24.54
C MET A 28 -1.79 -7.65 23.96
N THR A 29 -1.50 -7.51 22.65
CA THR A 29 -0.40 -8.28 22.02
C THR A 29 0.97 -7.63 22.14
N ILE A 30 1.05 -6.29 22.20
CA ILE A 30 2.33 -5.58 22.33
C ILE A 30 2.82 -5.64 23.78
N SER A 31 1.94 -5.43 24.76
CA SER A 31 2.35 -5.43 26.17
C SER A 31 2.85 -6.82 26.60
N ASP A 32 2.13 -7.88 26.26
CA ASP A 32 2.50 -9.23 26.69
C ASP A 32 3.74 -9.78 25.97
N LYS A 33 3.95 -9.49 24.68
CA LYS A 33 5.16 -9.99 23.98
C LYS A 33 6.42 -9.16 24.28
N VAL A 34 6.28 -7.85 24.46
CA VAL A 34 7.42 -6.96 24.79
C VAL A 34 7.84 -7.14 26.26
N LEU A 35 6.91 -7.50 27.16
CA LEU A 35 7.22 -7.72 28.59
C LEU A 35 7.55 -9.19 28.93
N ILE A 36 7.08 -10.20 28.17
CA ILE A 36 7.38 -11.63 28.41
C ILE A 36 8.66 -12.09 27.68
N ALA A 37 9.43 -11.19 27.06
CA ALA A 37 10.73 -11.52 26.52
C ALA A 37 11.85 -11.42 27.57
N GLY A 38 11.90 -12.42 28.45
CA GLY A 38 13.17 -12.93 28.98
C GLY A 38 14.02 -13.65 27.89
N ASN A 39 13.70 -13.43 26.61
CA ASN A 39 14.36 -14.04 25.47
C ASN A 39 15.36 -13.04 24.88
N GLN A 40 16.66 -13.32 25.00
CA GLN A 40 17.74 -12.44 24.55
C GLN A 40 17.83 -12.24 23.02
N GLN A 41 16.88 -12.81 22.26
CA GLN A 41 16.99 -13.01 20.82
C GLN A 41 16.45 -11.87 19.96
N GLU A 42 15.57 -10.99 20.47
CA GLU A 42 14.95 -9.92 19.67
C GLU A 42 15.40 -8.53 20.15
N ARG A 43 16.59 -8.12 19.70
CA ARG A 43 17.11 -6.76 19.94
C ARG A 43 16.68 -5.84 18.80
N VAL A 44 15.65 -5.03 19.05
CA VAL A 44 15.28 -3.91 18.15
C VAL A 44 16.19 -2.71 18.45
N PRO A 45 16.73 -2.01 17.44
CA PRO A 45 17.46 -0.76 17.66
C PRO A 45 16.62 0.23 18.50
N ARG A 46 17.23 0.78 19.54
CA ARG A 46 16.55 1.72 20.45
C ARG A 46 16.56 3.16 19.94
N ASP A 47 17.57 3.51 19.15
CA ASP A 47 17.64 4.84 18.54
C ASP A 47 16.80 4.87 17.25
N PRO A 48 16.02 5.95 17.02
CA PRO A 48 15.12 6.01 15.88
C PRO A 48 15.81 5.93 14.52
N GLU A 49 17.03 6.47 14.40
CA GLU A 49 17.74 6.53 13.13
C GLU A 49 18.19 5.14 12.67
N ASN A 50 18.85 4.36 13.52
CA ASN A 50 19.21 2.98 13.22
C ASN A 50 17.98 2.10 13.06
N LEU A 51 16.89 2.37 13.78
CA LEU A 51 15.62 1.66 13.58
C LEU A 51 15.09 1.89 12.16
N HIS A 52 15.10 3.13 11.67
CA HIS A 52 14.65 3.42 10.31
C HIS A 52 15.56 2.80 9.24
N TYR A 53 16.88 2.86 9.39
CA TYR A 53 17.79 2.15 8.49
C TYR A 53 17.58 0.63 8.53
N TYR A 54 17.32 0.07 9.71
CA TYR A 54 16.98 -1.34 9.86
C TYR A 54 15.67 -1.69 9.14
N LEU A 55 14.62 -0.88 9.29
CA LEU A 55 13.35 -1.07 8.57
C LEU A 55 13.53 -0.93 7.05
N THR A 56 14.36 0.00 6.58
CA THR A 56 14.70 0.09 5.15
C THR A 56 15.43 -1.17 4.68
N GLY A 57 16.43 -1.65 5.41
CA GLY A 57 17.13 -2.90 5.09
C GLY A 57 16.20 -4.11 5.10
N PHE A 58 15.26 -4.16 6.05
CA PHE A 58 14.24 -5.20 6.10
C PHE A 58 13.30 -5.11 4.89
N ALA A 59 12.86 -3.90 4.52
CA ALA A 59 12.05 -3.68 3.32
C ALA A 59 12.84 -4.01 2.05
N ASP A 60 14.16 -3.85 2.03
CA ASP A 60 15.03 -4.26 0.93
C ASP A 60 15.03 -5.77 0.71
N GLY A 61 14.90 -6.56 1.77
CA GLY A 61 14.69 -8.01 1.70
C GLY A 61 13.23 -8.40 1.44
N GLU A 62 12.35 -8.09 2.39
CA GLU A 62 10.99 -8.65 2.50
C GLU A 62 9.88 -7.68 2.02
N GLY A 63 10.22 -6.43 1.78
CA GLY A 63 9.29 -5.40 1.30
C GLY A 63 8.97 -5.53 -0.18
N SER A 64 7.80 -5.04 -0.58
CA SER A 64 7.32 -5.07 -1.96
C SER A 64 6.60 -3.78 -2.32
N PHE A 65 7.04 -3.14 -3.40
CA PHE A 65 6.34 -2.03 -4.06
C PHE A 65 5.60 -2.58 -5.27
N THR A 66 4.27 -2.67 -5.16
CA THR A 66 3.42 -3.29 -6.16
C THR A 66 2.43 -2.30 -6.72
N ILE A 67 2.13 -2.40 -8.02
CA ILE A 67 1.01 -1.69 -8.64
C ILE A 67 0.16 -2.69 -9.39
N THR A 68 -1.02 -2.97 -8.86
CA THR A 68 -1.98 -3.84 -9.53
C THR A 68 -2.82 -3.03 -10.51
N ILE A 69 -3.19 -3.66 -11.63
CA ILE A 69 -4.12 -3.09 -12.60
C ILE A 69 -5.22 -4.12 -12.83
N HIS A 70 -6.43 -3.78 -12.40
CA HIS A 70 -7.55 -4.70 -12.39
C HIS A 70 -8.83 -4.05 -12.91
N ARG A 71 -9.78 -4.88 -13.37
CA ARG A 71 -11.05 -4.42 -13.91
C ARG A 71 -11.95 -3.90 -12.79
N HIS A 72 -12.60 -2.77 -13.03
CA HIS A 72 -13.60 -2.19 -12.16
C HIS A 72 -14.55 -1.31 -12.98
N PRO A 73 -15.84 -1.15 -12.61
CA PRO A 73 -16.77 -0.23 -13.27
C PRO A 73 -16.43 1.26 -13.01
N VAL A 74 -15.28 1.71 -13.52
CA VAL A 74 -14.83 3.11 -13.53
C VAL A 74 -14.71 3.60 -14.98
N ARG A 75 -14.45 4.91 -15.18
CA ARG A 75 -14.40 5.59 -16.50
C ARG A 75 -13.68 4.82 -17.60
N PHE A 76 -12.56 4.18 -17.29
CA PHE A 76 -11.73 3.46 -18.24
C PHE A 76 -11.82 1.93 -18.10
N GLY A 77 -12.72 1.43 -17.23
CA GLY A 77 -12.88 0.01 -16.95
C GLY A 77 -11.71 -0.63 -16.20
N TRP A 78 -10.76 0.18 -15.70
CA TRP A 78 -9.54 -0.26 -15.03
C TRP A 78 -9.19 0.66 -13.86
N VAL A 79 -8.74 0.07 -12.76
CA VAL A 79 -8.18 0.76 -11.60
C VAL A 79 -6.68 0.46 -11.53
N ILE A 80 -5.89 1.48 -11.17
CA ILE A 80 -4.46 1.38 -10.91
C ILE A 80 -4.30 1.52 -9.39
N ASP A 81 -3.85 0.46 -8.75
CA ASP A 81 -3.88 0.32 -7.29
C ASP A 81 -2.47 0.03 -6.77
N PRO A 82 -1.71 1.07 -6.36
CA PRO A 82 -0.39 0.94 -5.79
C PRO A 82 -0.46 0.54 -4.31
N MET A 83 0.47 -0.33 -3.89
CA MET A 83 0.58 -0.80 -2.51
C MET A 83 2.05 -0.93 -2.12
N PHE A 84 2.38 -0.55 -0.88
CA PHE A 84 3.59 -1.00 -0.20
C PHE A 84 3.22 -2.12 0.78
N GLN A 85 3.96 -3.22 0.74
CA GLN A 85 3.67 -4.42 1.53
C GLN A 85 4.94 -5.00 2.13
N VAL A 86 4.87 -5.49 3.36
CA VAL A 86 5.92 -6.29 4.00
C VAL A 86 5.27 -7.57 4.51
N TYR A 87 5.81 -8.71 4.13
CA TYR A 87 5.27 -10.02 4.50
C TYR A 87 6.11 -10.67 5.59
N GLN A 88 5.48 -11.43 6.47
CA GLN A 88 6.21 -12.23 7.45
C GLN A 88 5.39 -13.45 7.91
N HIS A 89 6.05 -14.50 8.38
CA HIS A 89 5.39 -15.60 9.08
C HIS A 89 4.77 -15.09 10.39
N LYS A 90 3.64 -15.66 10.81
CA LYS A 90 2.90 -15.27 12.02
C LYS A 90 3.77 -15.23 13.29
N ASP A 91 4.75 -16.13 13.39
CA ASP A 91 5.63 -16.26 14.56
C ASP A 91 6.57 -15.05 14.68
N ASN A 92 6.90 -14.41 13.55
CA ASN A 92 7.79 -13.25 13.48
C ASN A 92 7.02 -11.96 13.10
N ALA A 93 5.69 -11.94 13.24
CA ALA A 93 4.86 -10.83 12.79
C ALA A 93 5.11 -9.52 13.58
N PHE A 94 5.85 -9.55 14.69
CA PHE A 94 6.17 -8.36 15.50
C PHE A 94 6.78 -7.23 14.67
N ILE A 95 7.64 -7.55 13.69
CA ILE A 95 8.28 -6.56 12.81
C ILE A 95 7.26 -5.77 11.97
N LEU A 96 6.15 -6.40 11.58
CA LEU A 96 5.07 -5.75 10.83
C LEU A 96 4.38 -4.67 11.68
N TYR A 97 4.26 -4.92 12.98
CA TYR A 97 3.73 -3.93 13.91
C TYR A 97 4.72 -2.81 14.21
N ILE A 98 6.04 -3.08 14.16
CA ILE A 98 7.05 -2.02 14.20
C ILE A 98 6.90 -1.10 12.99
N PHE A 99 6.77 -1.64 11.76
CA PHE A 99 6.47 -0.82 10.58
C PHE A 99 5.21 0.04 10.77
N LYS A 100 4.10 -0.55 11.23
CA LYS A 100 2.85 0.18 11.49
C LYS A 100 3.04 1.30 12.51
N LYS A 101 3.82 1.06 13.58
CA LYS A 101 4.10 2.03 14.64
C LYS A 101 4.97 3.16 14.15
N GLU A 102 6.08 2.87 13.47
CA GLU A 102 7.04 3.88 13.03
C GLU A 102 6.49 4.73 11.87
N LEU A 103 5.75 4.12 10.93
CA LEU A 103 5.14 4.85 9.82
C LEU A 103 3.77 5.46 10.15
N GLN A 104 3.15 5.07 11.27
CA GLN A 104 1.83 5.56 11.70
C GLN A 104 0.74 5.49 10.61
N CYS A 105 0.84 4.52 9.70
CA CYS A 105 -0.09 4.35 8.58
C CYS A 105 -0.21 2.87 8.18
N GLY A 106 -1.16 2.57 7.29
CA GLY A 106 -1.44 1.20 6.87
C GLY A 106 -2.11 0.35 7.95
N TYR A 107 -2.17 -0.95 7.67
CA TYR A 107 -2.77 -1.98 8.53
C TYR A 107 -1.93 -3.25 8.52
N VAL A 108 -2.13 -4.12 9.51
CA VAL A 108 -1.56 -5.46 9.56
C VAL A 108 -2.70 -6.46 9.51
N SER A 109 -2.64 -7.42 8.58
CA SER A 109 -3.67 -8.45 8.45
C SER A 109 -3.05 -9.80 8.08
N GLU A 110 -3.81 -10.87 8.25
CA GLU A 110 -3.48 -12.15 7.64
C GLU A 110 -3.46 -12.03 6.11
N LYS A 111 -2.56 -12.78 5.47
CA LYS A 111 -2.52 -12.92 4.02
C LYS A 111 -3.66 -13.86 3.60
N GLY A 112 -4.54 -13.36 2.74
CA GLY A 112 -5.64 -14.17 2.19
C GLY A 112 -5.12 -15.49 1.60
N GLY A 113 -5.72 -16.60 2.03
CA GLY A 113 -5.36 -17.95 1.60
C GLY A 113 -4.11 -18.55 2.27
N ASN A 114 -3.45 -17.84 3.19
CA ASN A 114 -2.36 -18.39 4.00
C ASN A 114 -2.38 -17.79 5.43
N PRO A 115 -3.04 -18.45 6.41
CA PRO A 115 -3.16 -17.94 7.78
C PRO A 115 -1.82 -17.92 8.55
N SER A 116 -0.79 -18.61 8.04
CA SER A 116 0.55 -18.58 8.62
C SER A 116 1.37 -17.37 8.17
N CYS A 117 0.87 -16.56 7.25
CA CYS A 117 1.55 -15.39 6.73
C CYS A 117 0.75 -14.12 7.03
N PHE A 118 1.41 -13.12 7.60
CA PHE A 118 0.88 -11.80 7.88
C PHE A 118 1.49 -10.79 6.92
N VAL A 119 0.79 -9.68 6.71
CA VAL A 119 1.23 -8.57 5.87
C VAL A 119 0.97 -7.25 6.56
N TYR A 120 1.99 -6.40 6.61
CA TYR A 120 1.81 -4.96 6.77
C TYR A 120 1.55 -4.35 5.40
N CYS A 121 0.47 -3.59 5.25
CA CYS A 121 0.07 -3.01 3.97
C CYS A 121 -0.32 -1.53 4.08
N VAL A 122 0.20 -0.72 3.16
CA VAL A 122 -0.23 0.66 2.91
C VAL A 122 -0.75 0.74 1.48
N ASP A 123 -2.04 1.02 1.32
CA ASP A 123 -2.73 1.08 0.02
C ASP A 123 -3.47 2.41 -0.23
N LYS A 124 -3.56 3.27 0.79
CA LYS A 124 -4.12 4.62 0.63
C LYS A 124 -3.13 5.52 -0.09
N ILE A 125 -3.52 6.06 -1.24
CA ILE A 125 -2.69 6.98 -2.07
C ILE A 125 -2.08 8.11 -1.24
N GLN A 126 -2.84 8.73 -0.33
CA GLN A 126 -2.33 9.83 0.48
C GLN A 126 -1.25 9.37 1.47
N GLN A 127 -1.41 8.21 2.10
CA GLN A 127 -0.41 7.64 3.02
C GLN A 127 0.86 7.22 2.26
N LEU A 128 0.70 6.64 1.07
CA LEU A 128 1.83 6.33 0.20
C LEU A 128 2.63 7.58 -0.16
N LYS A 129 1.93 8.66 -0.55
CA LYS A 129 2.53 9.93 -0.94
C LYS A 129 3.21 10.67 0.20
N ASP A 130 2.52 10.83 1.33
CA ASP A 130 2.94 11.75 2.38
C ASP A 130 3.83 11.10 3.43
N ILE A 131 3.86 9.76 3.49
CA ILE A 131 4.56 9.01 4.54
C ILE A 131 5.55 8.03 3.92
N VAL A 132 5.07 7.05 3.14
CA VAL A 132 5.92 5.95 2.65
C VAL A 132 6.99 6.46 1.69
N ILE A 133 6.63 7.30 0.73
CA ILE A 133 7.59 7.89 -0.21
C ILE A 133 8.66 8.72 0.55
N PRO A 134 8.30 9.72 1.39
CA PRO A 134 9.29 10.48 2.15
C PRO A 134 10.20 9.62 3.03
N PHE A 135 9.67 8.54 3.63
CA PHE A 135 10.47 7.61 4.41
C PHE A 135 11.60 6.99 3.58
N PHE A 136 11.28 6.43 2.41
CA PHE A 136 12.26 5.78 1.53
C PHE A 136 13.09 6.77 0.69
N GLU A 137 12.70 8.05 0.63
CA GLU A 137 13.57 9.12 0.13
C GLU A 137 14.62 9.52 1.16
N LYS A 138 14.26 9.54 2.45
CA LYS A 138 15.19 9.83 3.55
C LYS A 138 16.13 8.66 3.84
N TYR A 139 15.60 7.44 3.81
CA TYR A 139 16.34 6.20 4.04
C TYR A 139 16.29 5.34 2.76
N PRO A 140 17.22 5.57 1.82
CA PRO A 140 17.14 5.02 0.48
C PRO A 140 17.32 3.50 0.46
N LEU A 141 16.47 2.86 -0.34
CA LEU A 141 16.60 1.45 -0.76
C LEU A 141 17.82 1.28 -1.67
N VAL A 142 18.25 0.03 -1.88
CA VAL A 142 19.42 -0.29 -2.70
C VAL A 142 19.07 -1.14 -3.93
N GLY A 143 19.76 -0.93 -5.04
CA GLY A 143 19.71 -1.78 -6.23
C GLY A 143 18.38 -1.72 -7.01
N GLU A 144 17.96 -2.86 -7.58
CA GLU A 144 16.74 -2.96 -8.41
C GLU A 144 15.48 -2.50 -7.65
N LYS A 145 15.45 -2.66 -6.32
CA LYS A 145 14.32 -2.23 -5.51
C LYS A 145 14.19 -0.71 -5.43
N TYR A 146 15.30 0.04 -5.44
CA TYR A 146 15.29 1.50 -5.57
C TYR A 146 14.76 1.96 -6.92
N GLU A 147 15.13 1.28 -8.02
CA GLU A 147 14.60 1.60 -9.35
C GLU A 147 13.09 1.37 -9.43
N ASN A 148 12.61 0.25 -8.88
CA ASN A 148 11.18 -0.03 -8.78
C ASN A 148 10.45 0.97 -7.87
N PHE A 149 11.04 1.34 -6.73
CA PHE A 149 10.52 2.40 -5.86
C PHE A 149 10.42 3.74 -6.59
N SER A 150 11.41 4.10 -7.41
CA SER A 150 11.40 5.35 -8.17
C SER A 150 10.24 5.41 -9.17
N LEU A 151 9.96 4.31 -9.87
CA LEU A 151 8.79 4.19 -10.74
C LEU A 151 7.48 4.18 -9.95
N PHE A 152 7.46 3.51 -8.79
CA PHE A 152 6.31 3.48 -7.89
C PHE A 152 5.95 4.90 -7.41
N ARG A 153 6.95 5.65 -6.95
CA ARG A 153 6.81 7.06 -6.54
C ARG A 153 6.18 7.90 -7.63
N GLU A 154 6.71 7.80 -8.84
CA GLU A 154 6.21 8.54 -10.00
C GLU A 154 4.74 8.21 -10.30
N VAL A 155 4.35 6.94 -10.21
CA VAL A 155 2.96 6.53 -10.39
C VAL A 155 2.07 7.09 -9.28
N VAL A 156 2.45 6.96 -8.02
CA VAL A 156 1.68 7.47 -6.87
C VAL A 156 1.48 8.99 -6.98
N ASN A 157 2.53 9.75 -7.35
CA ASN A 157 2.42 11.19 -7.54
C ASN A 157 1.41 11.54 -8.63
N ARG A 158 1.48 10.89 -9.80
CA ARG A 158 0.52 11.09 -10.90
C ARG A 158 -0.91 10.70 -10.53
N LEU A 159 -1.09 9.68 -9.71
CA LEU A 159 -2.40 9.28 -9.19
C LEU A 159 -2.94 10.34 -8.23
N SER A 160 -2.11 10.84 -7.30
CA SER A 160 -2.46 11.90 -6.35
C SER A 160 -2.87 13.20 -7.05
N GLU A 161 -2.22 13.54 -8.16
CA GLU A 161 -2.52 14.69 -9.01
C GLU A 161 -3.71 14.45 -9.97
N ARG A 162 -4.40 13.31 -9.85
CA ARG A 162 -5.54 12.92 -10.69
C ARG A 162 -5.24 12.88 -12.20
N LYS A 163 -3.97 12.72 -12.61
CA LYS A 163 -3.58 12.68 -14.03
C LYS A 163 -4.24 11.52 -14.79
N HIS A 164 -4.58 10.45 -14.07
CA HIS A 164 -5.28 9.27 -14.58
C HIS A 164 -6.74 9.53 -15.01
N PHE A 165 -7.30 10.73 -14.79
CA PHE A 165 -8.67 11.07 -15.21
C PHE A 165 -8.78 11.31 -16.72
N THR A 166 -7.66 11.55 -17.40
CA THR A 166 -7.60 11.70 -18.86
C THR A 166 -7.09 10.41 -19.50
N LYS A 167 -7.55 10.07 -20.71
CA LYS A 167 -7.07 8.89 -21.44
C LYS A 167 -5.55 8.93 -21.64
N GLN A 168 -5.01 10.08 -22.05
CA GLN A 168 -3.57 10.26 -22.24
C GLN A 168 -2.79 10.07 -20.94
N GLY A 169 -3.26 10.66 -19.83
CA GLY A 169 -2.61 10.50 -18.52
C GLY A 169 -2.70 9.06 -18.00
N PHE A 170 -3.86 8.41 -18.15
CA PHE A 170 -4.04 7.00 -17.81
C PHE A 170 -3.07 6.10 -18.61
N THR A 171 -3.01 6.26 -19.94
CA THR A 171 -2.08 5.52 -20.81
C THR A 171 -0.62 5.70 -20.37
N LYS A 172 -0.20 6.92 -20.02
CA LYS A 172 1.15 7.19 -19.51
C LYS A 172 1.43 6.43 -18.21
N ILE A 173 0.50 6.44 -17.27
CA ILE A 173 0.65 5.74 -15.98
C ILE A 173 0.70 4.23 -16.18
N VAL A 174 -0.14 3.66 -17.04
CA VAL A 174 -0.09 2.23 -17.36
C VAL A 174 1.27 1.84 -17.94
N ARG A 175 1.81 2.61 -18.89
CA ARG A 175 3.16 2.35 -19.44
C ARG A 175 4.25 2.40 -18.37
N LEU A 176 4.17 3.33 -17.41
CA LEU A 176 5.09 3.35 -16.26
C LEU A 176 4.97 2.08 -15.41
N CYS A 177 3.75 1.62 -15.13
CA CYS A 177 3.53 0.39 -14.39
C CYS A 177 4.19 -0.82 -15.08
N PHE A 178 4.13 -0.91 -16.41
CA PHE A 178 4.76 -2.01 -17.17
C PHE A 178 6.28 -1.96 -17.21
N ARG A 179 6.92 -0.87 -16.76
CA ARG A 179 8.38 -0.81 -16.57
C ARG A 179 8.83 -1.39 -15.23
N MET A 180 7.92 -1.51 -14.26
CA MET A 180 8.23 -2.09 -12.95
C MET A 180 8.34 -3.61 -13.02
N ASN A 181 9.14 -4.19 -12.12
CA ASN A 181 9.26 -5.62 -11.83
C ASN A 181 9.43 -6.47 -13.09
N ARG A 182 10.68 -6.53 -13.60
CA ARG A 182 11.05 -7.27 -14.83
C ARG A 182 10.14 -6.92 -16.02
N ASN A 183 9.94 -5.63 -16.27
CA ASN A 183 9.11 -5.12 -17.36
C ASN A 183 7.69 -5.72 -17.41
N GLY A 184 7.06 -5.90 -16.24
CA GLY A 184 5.69 -6.38 -16.14
C GLY A 184 5.49 -7.85 -16.51
N LYS A 185 6.54 -8.67 -16.55
CA LYS A 185 6.50 -10.10 -16.95
C LYS A 185 5.40 -10.92 -16.26
N TYR A 186 5.07 -10.59 -15.01
CA TYR A 186 4.10 -11.33 -14.20
C TYR A 186 2.72 -10.66 -14.12
N ARG A 187 2.46 -9.64 -14.93
CA ARG A 187 1.15 -8.96 -14.94
C ARG A 187 0.10 -9.86 -15.59
N ARG A 188 -1.07 -9.98 -14.94
CA ARG A 188 -2.19 -10.80 -15.41
C ARG A 188 -2.76 -10.37 -16.77
N ASN A 189 -2.78 -9.06 -17.04
CA ASN A 189 -3.27 -8.50 -18.29
C ASN A 189 -2.10 -7.85 -19.02
N SER A 190 -2.03 -8.02 -20.35
CA SER A 190 -0.99 -7.40 -21.17
C SER A 190 -1.24 -5.90 -21.37
N LEU A 191 -0.18 -5.17 -21.75
CA LEU A 191 -0.27 -3.73 -22.04
C LEU A 191 -1.25 -3.46 -23.18
N GLU A 192 -1.19 -4.28 -24.23
CA GLU A 192 -2.03 -4.21 -25.43
C GLU A 192 -3.49 -4.42 -25.07
N THR A 193 -3.78 -5.38 -24.19
CA THR A 193 -5.15 -5.68 -23.73
C THR A 193 -5.74 -4.49 -22.97
N ILE A 194 -4.97 -3.89 -22.06
CA ILE A 194 -5.43 -2.73 -21.29
C ILE A 194 -5.65 -1.55 -22.24
N LEU A 195 -4.63 -1.18 -23.03
CA LEU A 195 -4.70 0.00 -23.90
C LEU A 195 -5.74 -0.13 -25.01
N GLY A 196 -5.86 -1.30 -25.66
CA GLY A 196 -6.84 -1.54 -26.71
C GLY A 196 -8.29 -1.43 -26.20
N SER A 197 -8.54 -1.77 -24.93
CA SER A 197 -9.87 -1.56 -24.35
C SER A 197 -10.24 -0.08 -24.17
N LEU A 198 -9.26 0.82 -24.05
CA LEU A 198 -9.49 2.26 -23.93
C LEU A 198 -9.92 2.90 -25.26
N GLU A 199 -9.65 2.24 -26.39
CA GLU A 199 -10.03 2.69 -27.74
C GLU A 199 -11.50 2.39 -28.03
N LYS A 200 -11.93 1.16 -27.70
CA LYS A 200 -13.33 0.72 -27.84
C LYS A 200 -14.30 1.58 -27.02
N SER A 201 -13.92 1.96 -25.80
CA SER A 201 -14.75 2.83 -24.94
C SER A 201 -14.89 4.27 -25.46
N SER A 202 -13.98 4.76 -26.32
CA SER A 202 -14.11 6.09 -26.93
C SER A 202 -15.03 6.12 -28.16
N GLU A 203 -15.24 4.98 -28.82
CA GLU A 203 -16.08 4.88 -30.03
C GLU A 203 -17.58 4.82 -29.69
N THR A 204 -17.96 4.13 -28.61
CA THR A 204 -19.35 4.03 -28.15
C THR A 204 -19.97 5.38 -27.78
N ILE A 205 -19.15 6.35 -27.33
CA ILE A 205 -19.62 7.72 -27.04
C ILE A 205 -19.96 8.50 -28.32
N ARG A 206 -19.32 8.17 -29.46
CA ARG A 206 -19.57 8.84 -30.75
C ARG A 206 -20.79 8.31 -31.49
N GLN A 207 -21.25 7.10 -31.17
CA GLN A 207 -22.45 6.52 -31.78
C GLN A 207 -23.69 6.76 -30.89
N THR A 208 -24.09 8.03 -30.74
CA THR A 208 -25.46 8.33 -30.34
C THR A 208 -26.32 8.21 -31.60
N PRO A 209 -27.35 7.34 -31.66
CA PRO A 209 -28.24 7.30 -32.81
C PRO A 209 -28.96 8.65 -32.89
N LEU A 210 -28.90 9.31 -34.05
CA LEU A 210 -29.82 10.39 -34.36
C LEU A 210 -31.23 9.83 -34.20
N LYS A 211 -32.00 10.37 -33.26
CA LYS A 211 -33.45 10.11 -33.21
C LYS A 211 -34.01 10.65 -34.53
N THR A 212 -34.21 9.78 -35.50
CA THR A 212 -35.06 10.06 -36.65
C THR A 212 -36.44 10.35 -36.10
N GLY A 213 -36.82 11.63 -36.09
CA GLY A 213 -38.15 12.07 -35.74
C GLY A 213 -39.14 11.43 -36.70
N MET A 214 -40.01 10.59 -36.17
CA MET A 214 -41.29 10.27 -36.80
C MET A 214 -42.25 11.39 -36.42
N ILE A 215 -42.57 12.29 -37.36
CA ILE A 215 -43.94 12.64 -37.76
C ILE A 215 -43.89 13.19 -39.19
#